data_AF-A0A968IZM2-F1
#
_entry.id   AF-A0A968IZM2-F1
#
_cell.length_a   1.000
_cell.length_b   1.000
_cell.length_c   1.000
_cell.angle_alpha   90.00
_cell.angle_beta   90.00
_cell.angle_gamma   90.00
#
_symmetry.space_group_name_H-M   'P 1'
#
loop_
_entity.id
_entity.type
_entity.pdbx_description
1 polymer ?
#
loop_
_entity_poly.entity_id
_entity_poly.type
_entity_poly.pdbx_seq_one_letter_code
_entity_poly.pdbx_strand_id
1 'polypeptide(L)'
;MELTRIFQAIEETRFLKQLSTHTRLFFVGDAAPLTYIKNFFISHENIDQNYYYDLSTKTIAELNNVPDLNLYQAIVVVSLENEASLLFTVDQQLSKVVHPVILQLFADIFINLLCDRYLLQTAPQDNQKPKISYAILTTPRSGSTYLCDLLDSTAIAGHPSEHLRLATQELTRHCSFNCLKLLHNLMEYRTTSNSVFGTKLISHFLFELQRAKPDFEQIFQSIDQFILLIRKDKLAQAISLVLAQKTEVWHLHSDAKKTSYQSQLESIKIDDNLLNDVEQKVIFIEQQEERLKKILAHHQIQPLIVVYEDLLDNAPAQINRILDFLAIPQPEQYLMQVTSGIKRMPSTISQKIIRQYQERKSMVH
;
A
#
# COMPACT_ATOMS: atom_id res chain seq x y z
N MET A 1 -2.93 -23.00 3.04
CA MET A 1 -1.71 -22.17 3.03
C MET A 1 -1.95 -20.81 2.38
N GLU A 2 -2.69 -20.76 1.25
CA GLU A 2 -3.01 -19.50 0.55
C GLU A 2 -3.94 -18.57 1.35
N LEU A 3 -5.02 -19.09 1.95
CA LEU A 3 -5.96 -18.32 2.77
C LEU A 3 -5.26 -17.49 3.87
N THR A 4 -4.44 -18.15 4.69
CA THR A 4 -3.73 -17.50 5.80
C THR A 4 -2.81 -16.39 5.29
N ARG A 5 -2.11 -16.64 4.17
CA ARG A 5 -1.23 -15.66 3.54
C ARG A 5 -2.00 -14.44 3.02
N ILE A 6 -3.15 -14.66 2.37
CA ILE A 6 -4.02 -13.57 1.88
C ILE A 6 -4.47 -12.69 3.04
N PHE A 7 -5.04 -13.28 4.09
CA PHE A 7 -5.54 -12.49 5.21
C PHE A 7 -4.40 -11.84 6.03
N GLN A 8 -3.25 -12.50 6.20
CA GLN A 8 -2.06 -11.85 6.81
C GLN A 8 -1.60 -10.62 6.01
N ALA A 9 -1.58 -10.70 4.69
CA ALA A 9 -1.24 -9.57 3.83
C ALA A 9 -2.25 -8.42 3.95
N ILE A 10 -3.54 -8.75 4.03
CA ILE A 10 -4.63 -7.78 4.20
C ILE A 10 -4.57 -7.12 5.58
N GLU A 11 -4.17 -7.84 6.63
CA GLU A 11 -4.06 -7.28 7.98
C GLU A 11 -3.05 -6.13 8.11
N GLU A 12 -2.07 -5.99 7.20
CA GLU A 12 -1.22 -4.78 7.15
C GLU A 12 -2.02 -3.48 6.98
N THR A 13 -3.20 -3.59 6.35
CA THR A 13 -4.13 -2.46 6.12
C THR A 13 -5.10 -2.26 7.29
N ARG A 14 -5.07 -3.14 8.31
CA ARG A 14 -6.04 -3.21 9.43
C ARG A 14 -7.48 -3.44 8.96
N PHE A 15 -7.67 -4.08 7.82
CA PHE A 15 -8.98 -4.24 7.20
C PHE A 15 -10.00 -4.96 8.08
N LEU A 16 -9.68 -6.17 8.59
CA LEU A 16 -10.64 -6.88 9.43
C LEU A 16 -10.84 -6.15 10.76
N LYS A 17 -9.80 -5.50 11.30
CA LYS A 17 -9.93 -4.67 12.50
C LYS A 17 -10.90 -3.49 12.31
N GLN A 18 -10.93 -2.85 11.15
CA GLN A 18 -11.89 -1.79 10.85
C GLN A 18 -13.28 -2.37 10.62
N LEU A 19 -13.38 -3.46 9.86
CA LEU A 19 -14.66 -4.12 9.60
C LEU A 19 -15.31 -4.67 10.88
N SER A 20 -14.51 -5.17 11.82
CA SER A 20 -14.94 -5.64 13.15
C SER A 20 -15.32 -4.52 14.11
N THR A 21 -15.47 -3.28 13.64
CA THR A 21 -16.14 -2.21 14.41
C THR A 21 -17.63 -2.11 14.06
N HIS A 22 -18.05 -2.79 12.99
CA HIS A 22 -19.44 -2.91 12.58
C HIS A 22 -20.04 -4.22 13.09
N THR A 23 -21.28 -4.13 13.58
CA THR A 23 -22.04 -5.28 14.08
C THR A 23 -23.23 -5.57 13.17
N ARG A 24 -23.84 -6.75 13.31
CA ARG A 24 -24.99 -7.15 12.49
C ARG A 24 -24.67 -7.09 10.99
N LEU A 25 -23.53 -7.65 10.61
CA LEU A 25 -23.20 -7.98 9.23
C LEU A 25 -23.69 -9.41 8.94
N PHE A 26 -24.25 -9.61 7.75
CA PHE A 26 -24.65 -10.92 7.28
C PHE A 26 -23.63 -11.39 6.24
N PHE A 27 -22.69 -12.24 6.64
CA PHE A 27 -21.71 -12.81 5.73
C PHE A 27 -22.29 -14.04 5.01
N VAL A 28 -22.07 -14.15 3.70
CA VAL A 28 -22.47 -15.30 2.89
C VAL A 28 -21.35 -15.70 1.95
N GLY A 29 -20.99 -16.98 1.89
CA GLY A 29 -19.90 -17.41 1.02
C GLY A 29 -19.18 -18.69 1.46
N ASP A 30 -17.89 -18.75 1.11
CA ASP A 30 -17.06 -19.95 1.25
C ASP A 30 -16.72 -20.24 2.72
N ALA A 31 -16.79 -21.50 3.14
CA ALA A 31 -16.60 -21.93 4.53
C ALA A 31 -15.29 -21.43 5.16
N ALA A 32 -14.19 -21.53 4.42
CA ALA A 32 -12.85 -21.26 4.92
C ALA A 32 -12.61 -19.75 5.24
N PRO A 33 -12.84 -18.80 4.31
CA PRO A 33 -12.72 -17.37 4.65
C PRO A 33 -13.77 -16.91 5.66
N LEU A 34 -15.00 -17.44 5.65
CA LEU A 34 -16.00 -17.13 6.69
C LEU A 34 -15.52 -17.54 8.08
N THR A 35 -14.96 -18.75 8.21
CA THR A 35 -14.40 -19.24 9.48
C THR A 35 -13.24 -18.37 9.95
N TYR A 36 -12.37 -17.92 9.03
CA TYR A 36 -11.28 -17.01 9.36
C TYR A 36 -11.79 -15.69 9.92
N ILE A 37 -12.72 -15.03 9.22
CA ILE A 37 -13.32 -13.75 9.63
C ILE A 37 -14.00 -13.90 10.98
N LYS A 38 -14.81 -14.94 11.16
CA LYS A 38 -15.49 -15.24 12.43
C LYS A 38 -14.53 -15.37 13.60
N ASN A 39 -13.46 -16.15 13.43
CA ASN A 39 -12.45 -16.34 14.47
C ASN A 39 -11.71 -15.03 14.79
N PHE A 40 -11.43 -14.23 13.76
CA PHE A 40 -10.86 -12.90 13.96
C PHE A 40 -11.79 -12.02 14.80
N PHE A 41 -13.08 -11.96 14.45
CA PHE A 41 -14.07 -11.09 15.10
C PHE A 41 -14.27 -11.50 16.57
N ILE A 42 -14.43 -12.80 16.85
CA ILE A 42 -14.53 -13.34 18.22
C ILE A 42 -13.30 -12.97 19.07
N SER A 43 -12.10 -12.89 18.49
CA SER A 43 -10.90 -12.49 19.24
C SER A 43 -10.79 -10.98 19.50
N HIS A 44 -11.60 -10.15 18.82
CA HIS A 44 -11.54 -8.68 18.90
C HIS A 44 -12.80 -8.03 19.50
N GLU A 45 -13.94 -8.74 19.50
CA GLU A 45 -15.21 -8.30 20.08
C GLU A 45 -15.64 -9.20 21.25
N ASN A 46 -16.29 -8.63 22.26
CA ASN A 46 -16.83 -9.40 23.39
C ASN A 46 -18.07 -10.24 22.99
N ILE A 47 -18.85 -9.79 22.00
CA ILE A 47 -20.06 -10.47 21.52
C ILE A 47 -20.17 -10.27 20.00
N ASP A 48 -20.00 -11.35 19.23
CA ASP A 48 -20.18 -11.36 17.77
C ASP A 48 -21.68 -11.39 17.43
N GLN A 49 -22.21 -10.27 16.93
CA GLN A 49 -23.61 -10.13 16.49
C GLN A 49 -23.79 -10.37 14.99
N ASN A 50 -22.77 -10.86 14.31
CA ASN A 50 -22.80 -11.13 12.88
C ASN A 50 -23.35 -12.53 12.59
N TYR A 51 -23.83 -12.72 11.37
CA TYR A 51 -24.28 -14.02 10.89
C TYR A 51 -23.38 -14.53 9.79
N TYR A 52 -23.11 -15.84 9.79
CA TYR A 52 -22.22 -16.49 8.82
C TYR A 52 -23.01 -17.61 8.10
N TYR A 53 -23.35 -17.33 6.84
CA TYR A 53 -24.07 -18.22 5.96
C TYR A 53 -23.08 -19.00 5.08
N ASP A 54 -22.72 -20.19 5.56
CA ASP A 54 -21.76 -21.09 4.91
C ASP A 54 -22.41 -21.91 3.78
N LEU A 55 -22.00 -21.62 2.53
CA LEU A 55 -22.52 -22.28 1.33
C LEU A 55 -22.03 -23.72 1.12
N SER A 56 -21.08 -24.19 1.93
CA SER A 56 -20.71 -25.61 1.94
C SER A 56 -21.72 -26.50 2.67
N THR A 57 -22.56 -25.89 3.52
CA THR A 57 -23.56 -26.59 4.34
C THR A 57 -25.00 -26.17 4.08
N LYS A 58 -25.20 -25.00 3.48
CA LYS A 58 -26.51 -24.43 3.17
C LYS A 58 -26.62 -24.10 1.69
N THR A 59 -27.84 -24.08 1.16
CA THR A 59 -28.07 -23.76 -0.25
C THR A 59 -28.41 -22.29 -0.44
N ILE A 60 -27.99 -21.68 -1.56
CA ILE A 60 -28.39 -20.29 -1.86
C ILE A 60 -29.92 -20.12 -1.82
N ALA A 61 -30.68 -21.12 -2.28
CA ALA A 61 -32.14 -21.08 -2.30
C ALA A 61 -32.78 -20.83 -0.92
N GLU A 62 -32.14 -21.30 0.15
CA GLU A 62 -32.62 -21.15 1.53
C GLU A 62 -32.43 -19.72 2.08
N LEU A 63 -31.67 -18.84 1.41
CA LEU A 63 -31.49 -17.45 1.84
C LEU A 63 -32.82 -16.69 1.98
N ASN A 64 -33.81 -17.00 1.14
CA ASN A 64 -35.13 -16.36 1.21
C ASN A 64 -35.91 -16.69 2.49
N ASN A 65 -35.50 -17.74 3.20
CA ASN A 65 -36.14 -18.18 4.43
C ASN A 65 -35.45 -17.61 5.67
N VAL A 66 -34.35 -16.85 5.51
CA VAL A 66 -33.67 -16.22 6.63
C VAL A 66 -34.54 -15.06 7.13
N PRO A 67 -35.04 -15.11 8.38
CA PRO A 67 -35.87 -14.04 8.91
C PRO A 67 -35.03 -12.78 9.15
N ASP A 68 -35.71 -11.63 9.12
CA ASP A 68 -35.18 -10.36 9.60
C ASP A 68 -33.86 -9.90 8.93
N LEU A 69 -33.64 -10.26 7.66
CA LEU A 69 -32.47 -9.80 6.89
C LEU A 69 -32.32 -8.28 6.88
N ASN A 70 -33.43 -7.55 6.93
CA ASN A 70 -33.49 -6.09 7.02
C ASN A 70 -32.94 -5.50 8.32
N LEU A 71 -32.69 -6.30 9.37
CA LEU A 71 -32.07 -5.83 10.62
C LEU A 71 -30.54 -5.78 10.57
N TYR A 72 -29.93 -6.35 9.53
CA TYR A 72 -28.49 -6.29 9.29
C TYR A 72 -28.10 -4.98 8.61
N GLN A 73 -26.88 -4.50 8.86
CA GLN A 73 -26.36 -3.27 8.23
C GLN A 73 -26.03 -3.49 6.76
N ALA A 74 -25.50 -4.68 6.43
CA ALA A 74 -25.16 -5.08 5.07
C ALA A 74 -25.12 -6.62 4.97
N ILE A 75 -25.34 -7.13 3.76
CA ILE A 75 -24.98 -8.48 3.38
C ILE A 75 -23.61 -8.41 2.72
N VAL A 76 -22.66 -9.23 3.17
CA VAL A 76 -21.29 -9.26 2.66
C VAL A 76 -21.03 -10.61 2.01
N VAL A 77 -20.86 -10.60 0.69
CA VAL A 77 -20.44 -11.81 -0.03
C VAL A 77 -18.94 -12.02 0.18
N VAL A 78 -18.55 -13.26 0.44
CA VAL A 78 -17.17 -13.65 0.73
C VAL A 78 -16.78 -14.83 -0.15
N SER A 79 -16.05 -14.56 -1.23
CA SER A 79 -15.47 -15.62 -2.04
C SER A 79 -14.04 -15.31 -2.42
N LEU A 80 -13.17 -16.31 -2.35
CA LEU A 80 -11.81 -16.18 -2.88
C LEU A 80 -11.76 -16.44 -4.39
N GLU A 81 -12.71 -17.18 -4.97
CA GLU A 81 -12.65 -17.48 -6.39
C GLU A 81 -13.23 -16.33 -7.23
N ASN A 82 -14.46 -15.91 -6.91
CA ASN A 82 -15.16 -14.89 -7.67
C ASN A 82 -16.32 -14.24 -6.89
N GLU A 83 -16.04 -13.12 -6.22
CA GLU A 83 -17.06 -12.37 -5.48
C GLU A 83 -18.19 -11.84 -6.37
N ALA A 84 -17.88 -11.43 -7.61
CA ALA A 84 -18.87 -10.85 -8.52
C ALA A 84 -19.93 -11.87 -8.94
N SER A 85 -19.51 -13.11 -9.22
CA SER A 85 -20.42 -14.22 -9.52
C SER A 85 -21.31 -14.56 -8.33
N LEU A 86 -20.73 -14.59 -7.12
CA LEU A 86 -21.48 -14.85 -5.89
C LEU A 86 -22.47 -13.72 -5.59
N LEU A 87 -22.06 -12.45 -5.71
CA LEU A 87 -22.95 -11.30 -5.56
C LEU A 87 -24.13 -11.39 -6.50
N PHE A 88 -23.91 -11.66 -7.79
CA PHE A 88 -25.00 -11.81 -8.76
C PHE A 88 -25.99 -12.90 -8.33
N THR A 89 -25.49 -14.03 -7.86
CA THR A 89 -26.34 -15.17 -7.46
C THR A 89 -27.14 -14.86 -6.19
N VAL A 90 -26.52 -14.23 -5.19
CA VAL A 90 -27.17 -13.81 -3.94
C VAL A 90 -28.22 -12.72 -4.21
N ASP A 91 -27.89 -11.74 -5.04
CA ASP A 91 -28.79 -10.65 -5.43
C ASP A 91 -30.03 -11.18 -6.18
N GLN A 92 -29.83 -12.06 -7.17
CA GLN A 92 -30.96 -12.70 -7.87
C GLN A 92 -31.87 -13.46 -6.90
N GLN A 93 -31.29 -14.22 -5.97
CA GLN A 93 -32.04 -15.01 -5.01
C GLN A 93 -32.89 -14.12 -4.10
N LEU A 94 -32.28 -13.06 -3.56
CA LEU A 94 -32.88 -12.16 -2.59
C LEU A 94 -33.74 -11.06 -3.22
N SER A 95 -33.83 -10.97 -4.55
CA SER A 95 -34.56 -9.95 -5.31
C SER A 95 -36.02 -9.68 -4.89
N LYS A 96 -36.66 -10.62 -4.21
CA LYS A 96 -38.06 -10.52 -3.71
C LYS A 96 -38.18 -10.35 -2.20
N VAL A 97 -37.05 -10.27 -1.48
CA VAL A 97 -36.98 -10.16 -0.03
C VAL A 97 -36.45 -8.78 0.32
N VAL A 98 -36.96 -8.16 1.39
CA VAL A 98 -36.40 -6.88 1.84
C VAL A 98 -35.08 -7.15 2.54
N HIS A 99 -33.98 -6.62 2.00
CA HIS A 99 -32.63 -6.81 2.52
C HIS A 99 -31.82 -5.50 2.44
N PRO A 100 -30.74 -5.35 3.24
CA PRO A 100 -29.82 -4.23 3.12
C PRO A 100 -28.96 -4.36 1.85
N VAL A 101 -28.05 -3.42 1.64
CA VAL A 101 -27.10 -3.49 0.52
C VAL A 101 -26.29 -4.80 0.55
N ILE A 102 -26.08 -5.39 -0.62
CA ILE A 102 -25.20 -6.54 -0.82
C ILE A 102 -23.85 -6.03 -1.32
N LEU A 103 -22.77 -6.38 -0.62
CA LEU A 103 -21.42 -5.86 -0.85
C LEU A 103 -20.43 -7.01 -1.03
N GLN A 104 -19.42 -6.79 -1.87
CA GLN A 104 -18.26 -7.68 -1.97
C GLN A 104 -17.23 -7.31 -0.91
N LEU A 105 -16.69 -8.30 -0.21
CA LEU A 105 -15.68 -8.10 0.82
C LEU A 105 -14.44 -7.38 0.25
N PHE A 106 -13.94 -7.80 -0.91
CA PHE A 106 -12.78 -7.15 -1.50
C PHE A 106 -13.18 -6.05 -2.50
N ALA A 107 -14.07 -6.34 -3.44
CA ALA A 107 -14.37 -5.41 -4.53
C ALA A 107 -15.22 -4.18 -4.14
N ASP A 108 -15.75 -4.14 -2.91
CA ASP A 108 -16.43 -2.97 -2.34
C ASP A 108 -15.79 -2.52 -1.02
N ILE A 109 -15.82 -3.35 0.01
CA ILE A 109 -15.45 -2.97 1.38
C ILE A 109 -13.93 -2.69 1.48
N PHE A 110 -13.08 -3.57 0.95
CA PHE A 110 -11.63 -3.34 0.95
C PHE A 110 -11.22 -2.13 0.11
N ILE A 111 -11.86 -1.91 -1.04
CA ILE A 111 -11.63 -0.71 -1.85
C ILE A 111 -12.01 0.56 -1.06
N ASN A 112 -13.17 0.59 -0.42
CA ASN A 112 -13.60 1.74 0.37
C ASN A 112 -12.64 2.08 1.50
N LEU A 113 -12.11 1.05 2.18
CA LEU A 113 -11.09 1.26 3.21
C LEU A 113 -9.86 1.98 2.64
N LEU A 114 -9.29 1.50 1.53
CA LEU A 114 -8.09 2.10 0.95
C LEU A 114 -8.34 3.50 0.38
N CYS A 115 -9.59 3.81 0.04
CA CYS A 115 -10.03 5.10 -0.46
C CYS A 115 -10.47 6.08 0.64
N ASP A 116 -10.33 5.73 1.93
CA ASP A 116 -10.82 6.52 3.07
C ASP A 116 -12.31 6.88 2.97
N ARG A 117 -13.12 5.97 2.41
CA ARG A 117 -14.57 6.11 2.25
C ARG A 117 -15.32 5.39 3.37
N TYR A 118 -16.61 5.72 3.52
CA TYR A 118 -17.50 4.91 4.36
C TYR A 118 -17.46 3.44 3.91
N LEU A 119 -17.34 2.52 4.86
CA LEU A 119 -16.94 1.14 4.59
C LEU A 119 -18.07 0.32 3.95
N LEU A 120 -19.29 0.42 4.49
CA LEU A 120 -20.46 -0.37 4.12
C LEU A 120 -21.28 0.28 2.99
N GLN A 121 -20.64 0.51 1.84
CA GLN A 121 -21.30 0.99 0.61
C GLN A 121 -20.67 0.35 -0.62
N THR A 122 -21.33 0.40 -1.76
CA THR A 122 -20.76 -0.08 -3.02
C THR A 122 -19.59 0.80 -3.44
N ALA A 123 -18.50 0.19 -3.94
CA ALA A 123 -17.41 0.93 -4.55
C ALA A 123 -17.83 1.40 -5.96
N PRO A 124 -17.62 2.69 -6.28
CA PRO A 124 -17.91 3.28 -7.58
C PRO A 124 -17.35 2.44 -8.73
N GLN A 125 -18.17 2.34 -9.77
CA GLN A 125 -17.82 1.66 -11.01
C GLN A 125 -17.36 2.66 -12.08
N ASP A 126 -17.97 3.85 -12.10
CA ASP A 126 -17.56 4.96 -12.95
C ASP A 126 -16.71 5.92 -12.13
N ASN A 127 -15.43 6.05 -12.49
CA ASN A 127 -14.50 6.92 -11.77
C ASN A 127 -14.14 8.16 -12.57
N GLN A 128 -14.17 9.31 -11.92
CA GLN A 128 -13.66 10.55 -12.52
C GLN A 128 -12.13 10.55 -12.44
N LYS A 129 -11.47 10.69 -13.60
CA LYS A 129 -10.01 10.82 -13.64
C LYS A 129 -9.62 12.16 -12.97
N PRO A 130 -8.60 12.18 -12.09
CA PRO A 130 -8.08 13.41 -11.52
C PRO A 130 -7.52 14.30 -12.62
N LYS A 131 -7.42 15.61 -12.33
CA LYS A 131 -6.78 16.55 -13.26
C LYS A 131 -5.32 16.20 -13.52
N ILE A 132 -4.62 15.73 -12.48
CA ILE A 132 -3.22 15.31 -12.54
C ILE A 132 -3.08 14.05 -11.70
N SER A 133 -2.44 13.02 -12.26
CA SER A 133 -2.02 11.82 -11.53
C SER A 133 -0.54 11.55 -11.69
N TYR A 134 0.13 11.14 -10.62
CA TYR A 134 1.53 10.76 -10.70
C TYR A 134 1.92 9.57 -9.81
N ALA A 135 2.98 8.87 -10.21
CA ALA A 135 3.59 7.80 -9.43
C ALA A 135 5.07 8.05 -9.15
N ILE A 136 5.47 7.88 -7.89
CA ILE A 136 6.87 7.86 -7.47
C ILE A 136 7.38 6.43 -7.54
N LEU A 137 8.25 6.15 -8.52
CA LEU A 137 9.00 4.91 -8.61
C LEU A 137 10.31 5.02 -7.84
N THR A 138 10.65 4.00 -7.07
CA THR A 138 11.84 4.03 -6.22
C THR A 138 12.31 2.65 -5.79
N THR A 139 13.58 2.55 -5.41
CA THR A 139 14.10 1.41 -4.63
C THR A 139 13.82 1.58 -3.13
N PRO A 140 13.86 0.51 -2.31
CA PRO A 140 13.68 0.60 -0.86
C PRO A 140 14.70 1.54 -0.20
N ARG A 141 14.29 2.27 0.85
CA ARG A 141 15.17 3.13 1.67
C ARG A 141 15.85 4.30 0.95
N SER A 142 15.30 4.73 -0.18
CA SER A 142 15.74 5.91 -0.94
C SER A 142 15.32 7.25 -0.33
N GLY A 143 14.46 7.27 0.70
CA GLY A 143 13.86 8.50 1.23
C GLY A 143 12.47 8.83 0.67
N SER A 144 11.81 7.86 0.04
CA SER A 144 10.49 8.06 -0.57
C SER A 144 9.38 8.45 0.40
N THR A 145 9.39 7.96 1.64
CA THR A 145 8.45 8.40 2.68
C THR A 145 8.70 9.86 3.07
N TYR A 146 9.96 10.31 3.12
CA TYR A 146 10.27 11.73 3.34
C TYR A 146 9.68 12.57 2.21
N LEU A 147 9.92 12.20 0.95
CA LEU A 147 9.33 12.89 -0.21
C LEU A 147 7.79 12.91 -0.18
N CYS A 148 7.15 11.79 0.18
CA CYS A 148 5.71 11.71 0.34
C CYS A 148 5.20 12.71 1.39
N ASP A 149 5.80 12.75 2.58
CA ASP A 149 5.42 13.70 3.64
C ASP A 149 5.57 15.16 3.16
N LEU A 150 6.66 15.48 2.46
CA LEU A 150 6.87 16.83 1.92
C LEU A 150 5.80 17.20 0.90
N LEU A 151 5.44 16.30 -0.02
CA LEU A 151 4.40 16.53 -1.03
C LEU A 151 3.01 16.62 -0.40
N ASP A 152 2.68 15.73 0.53
CA ASP A 152 1.41 15.75 1.27
C ASP A 152 1.24 17.05 2.05
N SER A 153 2.31 17.55 2.68
CA SER A 153 2.31 18.81 3.43
C SER A 153 2.00 20.06 2.58
N THR A 154 2.10 19.94 1.24
CA THR A 154 1.69 21.02 0.34
C THR A 154 0.18 21.20 0.23
N ALA A 155 -0.61 20.18 0.60
CA ALA A 155 -2.06 20.13 0.43
C ALA A 155 -2.57 20.32 -1.03
N ILE A 156 -1.68 20.34 -2.02
CA ILE A 156 -2.00 20.52 -3.45
C ILE A 156 -1.37 19.45 -4.34
N ALA A 157 -0.50 18.59 -3.80
CA ALA A 157 0.18 17.53 -4.52
C ALA A 157 -0.41 16.13 -4.26
N GLY A 158 -1.69 16.05 -3.87
CA GLY A 158 -2.32 14.77 -3.50
C GLY A 158 -1.79 14.19 -2.19
N HIS A 159 -2.10 12.92 -1.96
CA HIS A 159 -1.75 12.18 -0.75
C HIS A 159 -0.86 10.97 -1.08
N PRO A 160 0.37 11.16 -1.60
CA PRO A 160 1.19 10.08 -2.11
C PRO A 160 1.55 9.05 -1.03
N SER A 161 1.07 7.82 -1.21
CA SER A 161 1.35 6.72 -0.30
C SER A 161 1.57 5.40 -1.06
N GLU A 162 1.95 4.34 -0.34
CA GLU A 162 2.07 2.99 -0.91
C GLU A 162 0.69 2.34 -0.98
N HIS A 163 -0.15 2.76 -1.95
CA HIS A 163 -1.51 2.24 -2.05
C HIS A 163 -1.55 0.81 -2.63
N LEU A 164 -0.64 0.49 -3.56
CA LEU A 164 -0.56 -0.82 -4.21
C LEU A 164 0.60 -1.65 -3.61
N ARG A 165 0.31 -2.39 -2.53
CA ARG A 165 1.30 -3.18 -1.75
C ARG A 165 0.97 -4.67 -1.74
N LEU A 166 1.42 -5.36 -0.69
CA LEU A 166 1.25 -6.79 -0.47
C LEU A 166 -0.22 -7.22 -0.49
N ALA A 167 -1.13 -6.51 0.20
CA ALA A 167 -2.56 -6.84 0.20
C ALA A 167 -3.13 -6.85 -1.23
N THR A 168 -2.93 -5.78 -1.99
CA THR A 168 -3.36 -5.68 -3.39
C THR A 168 -2.76 -6.78 -4.25
N GLN A 169 -1.47 -7.07 -4.09
CA GLN A 169 -0.79 -8.14 -4.82
C GLN A 169 -1.42 -9.50 -4.55
N GLU A 170 -1.60 -9.86 -3.26
CA GLU A 170 -2.12 -11.18 -2.88
C GLU A 170 -3.58 -11.34 -3.31
N LEU A 171 -4.40 -10.28 -3.17
CA LEU A 171 -5.76 -10.26 -3.69
C LEU A 171 -5.81 -10.36 -5.23
N THR A 172 -4.96 -9.64 -5.95
CA THR A 172 -4.90 -9.71 -7.42
C THR A 172 -4.52 -11.12 -7.87
N ARG A 173 -3.59 -11.77 -7.15
CA ARG A 173 -3.07 -13.09 -7.49
C ARG A 173 -4.05 -14.22 -7.19
N HIS A 174 -4.80 -14.11 -6.09
CA HIS A 174 -5.55 -15.23 -5.53
C HIS A 174 -7.05 -15.02 -5.44
N CYS A 175 -7.55 -13.78 -5.62
CA CYS A 175 -8.94 -13.41 -5.35
C CYS A 175 -9.70 -12.82 -6.54
N SER A 176 -9.23 -13.00 -7.77
CA SER A 176 -9.77 -12.35 -8.98
C SER A 176 -9.96 -10.82 -8.81
N PHE A 177 -9.15 -10.20 -7.95
CA PHE A 177 -9.34 -8.81 -7.55
C PHE A 177 -8.90 -7.85 -8.67
N ASN A 178 -9.77 -6.91 -9.01
CA ASN A 178 -9.50 -5.92 -10.05
C ASN A 178 -8.63 -4.78 -9.51
N CYS A 179 -7.30 -4.94 -9.65
CA CYS A 179 -6.32 -3.93 -9.27
C CYS A 179 -6.51 -2.58 -10.00
N LEU A 180 -6.96 -2.61 -11.26
CA LEU A 180 -7.21 -1.39 -12.03
C LEU A 180 -8.41 -0.60 -11.47
N LYS A 181 -9.49 -1.29 -11.10
CA LYS A 181 -10.63 -0.68 -10.40
C LYS A 181 -10.19 -0.01 -9.09
N LEU A 182 -9.33 -0.67 -8.31
CA LEU A 182 -8.76 -0.07 -7.11
C LEU A 182 -7.97 1.21 -7.45
N LEU A 183 -7.11 1.19 -8.48
CA LEU A 183 -6.36 2.36 -8.90
C LEU A 183 -7.27 3.52 -9.29
N HIS A 184 -8.33 3.27 -10.07
CA HIS A 184 -9.29 4.30 -10.48
C HIS A 184 -10.07 4.89 -9.30
N ASN A 185 -10.46 4.06 -8.33
CA ASN A 185 -11.09 4.55 -7.11
C ASN A 185 -10.11 5.38 -6.26
N LEU A 186 -8.85 4.94 -6.12
CA LEU A 186 -7.82 5.73 -5.45
C LEU A 186 -7.61 7.08 -6.16
N MET A 187 -7.59 7.10 -7.49
CA MET A 187 -7.44 8.30 -8.31
C MET A 187 -8.57 9.32 -8.15
N GLU A 188 -9.77 8.87 -7.79
CA GLU A 188 -10.90 9.76 -7.51
C GLU A 188 -10.87 10.27 -6.07
N TYR A 189 -10.70 9.36 -5.09
CA TYR A 189 -10.96 9.65 -3.68
C TYR A 189 -9.72 10.02 -2.86
N ARG A 190 -8.50 9.66 -3.30
CA ARG A 190 -7.24 10.00 -2.62
C ARG A 190 -6.58 11.23 -3.26
N THR A 191 -7.40 12.24 -3.52
CA THR A 191 -6.99 13.50 -4.16
C THR A 191 -7.00 14.65 -3.17
N THR A 192 -6.17 15.65 -3.45
CA THR A 192 -6.29 16.97 -2.82
C THR A 192 -7.42 17.77 -3.49
N SER A 193 -7.84 18.88 -2.88
CA SER A 193 -9.01 19.66 -3.34
C SER A 193 -8.88 20.22 -4.77
N ASN A 194 -7.65 20.33 -5.28
CA ASN A 194 -7.36 20.70 -6.68
C ASN A 194 -7.37 19.51 -7.65
N SER A 195 -7.83 18.32 -7.22
CA SER A 195 -7.94 17.10 -8.03
C SER A 195 -6.58 16.55 -8.49
N VAL A 196 -5.59 16.56 -7.60
CA VAL A 196 -4.28 15.91 -7.80
C VAL A 196 -4.21 14.60 -7.03
N PHE A 197 -3.85 13.51 -7.71
CA PHE A 197 -3.59 12.19 -7.15
C PHE A 197 -2.09 11.86 -7.19
N GLY A 198 -1.57 11.32 -6.10
CA GLY A 198 -0.19 10.82 -6.00
C GLY A 198 -0.16 9.40 -5.45
N THR A 199 0.74 8.57 -5.97
CA THR A 199 1.01 7.23 -5.41
C THR A 199 2.50 6.93 -5.40
N LYS A 200 2.90 5.89 -4.67
CA LYS A 200 4.29 5.43 -4.57
C LYS A 200 4.38 3.92 -4.83
N LEU A 201 5.31 3.54 -5.70
CA LEU A 201 5.57 2.15 -6.07
C LEU A 201 7.05 1.83 -5.82
N ILE A 202 7.30 0.99 -4.81
CA ILE A 202 8.65 0.50 -4.51
C ILE A 202 8.95 -0.71 -5.39
N SER A 203 10.16 -0.78 -5.94
CA SER A 203 10.59 -1.75 -6.96
C SER A 203 10.16 -3.20 -6.66
N HIS A 204 10.38 -3.72 -5.46
CA HIS A 204 10.05 -5.10 -5.13
C HIS A 204 8.53 -5.34 -5.10
N PHE A 205 7.73 -4.42 -4.54
CA PHE A 205 6.26 -4.52 -4.61
C PHE A 205 5.76 -4.41 -6.04
N LEU A 206 6.34 -3.50 -6.85
CA LEU A 206 5.97 -3.35 -8.25
C LEU A 206 6.23 -4.64 -9.05
N PHE A 207 7.37 -5.28 -8.83
CA PHE A 207 7.75 -6.50 -9.56
C PHE A 207 6.94 -7.71 -9.11
N GLU A 208 6.56 -7.78 -7.84
CA GLU A 208 5.66 -8.82 -7.35
C GLU A 208 4.22 -8.59 -7.81
N LEU A 209 3.77 -7.34 -7.87
CA LEU A 209 2.49 -6.97 -8.48
C LEU A 209 2.48 -7.37 -9.97
N GLN A 210 3.54 -7.09 -10.72
CA GLN A 210 3.67 -7.54 -12.11
C GLN A 210 3.56 -9.08 -12.23
N ARG A 211 4.13 -9.84 -11.27
CA ARG A 211 4.02 -11.30 -11.20
C ARG A 211 2.61 -11.79 -10.87
N ALA A 212 1.78 -10.97 -10.22
CA ALA A 212 0.36 -11.24 -10.04
C ALA A 212 -0.46 -11.07 -11.33
N LYS A 213 0.18 -10.66 -12.44
CA LYS A 213 -0.42 -10.49 -13.78
C LYS A 213 -1.66 -9.57 -13.85
N PRO A 214 -1.66 -8.38 -13.20
CA PRO A 214 -2.67 -7.37 -13.52
C PRO A 214 -2.48 -6.87 -14.96
N ASP A 215 -3.45 -6.10 -15.46
CA ASP A 215 -3.26 -5.31 -16.67
C ASP A 215 -2.31 -4.13 -16.39
N PHE A 216 -1.01 -4.44 -16.40
CA PHE A 216 0.05 -3.50 -16.04
C PHE A 216 0.18 -2.35 -17.06
N GLU A 217 -0.16 -2.62 -18.33
CA GLU A 217 -0.20 -1.61 -19.38
C GLU A 217 -1.28 -0.57 -19.07
N GLN A 218 -2.51 -1.01 -18.77
CA GLN A 218 -3.59 -0.09 -18.38
C GLN A 218 -3.30 0.66 -17.06
N ILE A 219 -2.64 0.01 -16.09
CA ILE A 219 -2.19 0.68 -14.85
C ILE A 219 -1.25 1.84 -15.18
N PHE A 220 -0.26 1.62 -16.03
CA PHE A 220 0.70 2.66 -16.41
C PHE A 220 0.06 3.76 -17.25
N GLN A 221 -0.80 3.42 -18.21
CA GLN A 221 -1.55 4.37 -19.04
C GLN A 221 -2.54 5.23 -18.23
N SER A 222 -3.01 4.73 -17.08
CA SER A 222 -3.92 5.49 -16.21
C SER A 222 -3.21 6.64 -15.49
N ILE A 223 -1.89 6.57 -15.32
CA ILE A 223 -1.07 7.54 -14.58
C ILE A 223 -0.43 8.53 -15.56
N ASP A 224 -0.60 9.82 -15.34
CA ASP A 224 -0.15 10.84 -16.30
C ASP A 224 1.36 11.06 -16.26
N GLN A 225 1.95 11.07 -15.07
CA GLN A 225 3.36 11.42 -14.90
C GLN A 225 4.10 10.51 -13.91
N PHE A 226 5.41 10.38 -14.11
CA PHE A 226 6.25 9.51 -13.28
C PHE A 226 7.43 10.28 -12.73
N ILE A 227 7.73 10.01 -11.47
CA ILE A 227 8.93 10.51 -10.78
C ILE A 227 9.79 9.31 -10.45
N LEU A 228 11.07 9.35 -10.80
CA LEU A 228 12.05 8.34 -10.36
C LEU A 228 12.88 8.94 -9.24
N LEU A 229 12.63 8.49 -8.01
CA LEU A 229 13.42 8.88 -6.85
C LEU A 229 14.63 7.95 -6.72
N ILE A 230 15.82 8.56 -6.73
CA ILE A 230 17.09 7.87 -6.54
C ILE A 230 17.82 8.43 -5.31
N ARG A 231 18.69 7.61 -4.75
CA ARG A 231 19.63 8.01 -3.70
C ARG A 231 21.04 7.75 -4.20
N LYS A 232 21.88 8.79 -4.25
CA LYS A 232 23.24 8.73 -4.81
C LYS A 232 24.15 7.84 -3.95
N ASP A 233 24.06 7.95 -2.62
CA ASP A 233 24.84 7.12 -1.71
C ASP A 233 24.23 5.71 -1.53
N LYS A 234 24.60 4.80 -2.43
CA LYS A 234 24.13 3.40 -2.44
C LYS A 234 24.58 2.61 -1.23
N LEU A 235 25.77 2.88 -0.70
CA LEU A 235 26.28 2.21 0.49
C LEU A 235 25.44 2.59 1.71
N ALA A 236 25.19 3.88 1.93
CA ALA A 236 24.34 4.32 3.03
C ALA A 236 22.88 3.85 2.86
N GLN A 237 22.38 3.76 1.62
CA GLN A 237 21.07 3.18 1.33
C GLN A 237 21.01 1.69 1.72
N ALA A 238 22.01 0.91 1.31
CA ALA A 238 22.13 -0.52 1.59
C ALA A 238 22.24 -0.79 3.09
N ILE A 239 23.09 -0.04 3.81
CA ILE A 239 23.20 -0.14 5.27
C ILE A 239 21.86 0.16 5.92
N SER A 240 21.16 1.21 5.48
CA SER A 240 19.85 1.52 6.01
C SER A 240 18.82 0.41 5.76
N LEU A 241 18.94 -0.33 4.65
CA LEU A 241 18.07 -1.46 4.35
C LEU A 241 18.39 -2.68 5.22
N VAL A 242 19.67 -3.03 5.39
CA VAL A 242 20.10 -4.13 6.26
C VAL A 242 19.67 -3.88 7.71
N LEU A 243 19.87 -2.66 8.22
CA LEU A 243 19.48 -2.30 9.58
C LEU A 243 17.96 -2.38 9.76
N ALA A 244 17.17 -1.88 8.80
CA ALA A 244 15.71 -1.97 8.85
C ALA A 244 15.23 -3.43 8.84
N GLN A 245 15.88 -4.32 8.08
CA GLN A 245 15.54 -5.75 8.06
C GLN A 245 15.89 -6.45 9.37
N LYS A 246 17.03 -6.12 10.00
CA LYS A 246 17.43 -6.75 11.27
C LYS A 246 16.62 -6.26 12.47
N THR A 247 16.12 -5.04 12.43
CA THR A 247 15.35 -4.42 13.52
C THR A 247 13.84 -4.52 13.32
N GLU A 248 13.39 -4.88 12.11
CA GLU A 248 12.00 -4.78 11.65
C GLU A 248 11.42 -3.34 11.75
N VAL A 249 12.28 -2.33 11.93
CA VAL A 249 11.90 -0.93 12.04
C VAL A 249 12.20 -0.20 10.73
N TRP A 250 11.12 0.18 10.04
CA TRP A 250 11.21 0.87 8.75
C TRP A 250 11.06 2.39 8.87
N HIS A 251 10.25 2.88 9.81
CA HIS A 251 10.00 4.30 10.07
C HIS A 251 9.89 4.60 11.57
N LEU A 252 10.39 5.77 11.99
CA LEU A 252 10.34 6.26 13.37
C LEU A 252 9.36 7.43 13.47
N HIS A 253 8.19 7.22 14.07
CA HIS A 253 7.17 8.25 14.25
C HIS A 253 6.96 8.67 15.72
N SER A 254 7.45 7.91 16.71
CA SER A 254 7.24 8.19 18.14
C SER A 254 8.51 8.02 18.97
N ASP A 255 8.61 8.75 20.08
CA ASP A 255 9.79 8.74 20.96
C ASP A 255 10.00 7.40 21.69
N ALA A 256 8.92 6.72 22.11
CA ALA A 256 9.02 5.41 22.75
C ALA A 256 9.63 4.33 21.83
N LYS A 257 9.30 4.37 20.52
CA LYS A 257 9.92 3.47 19.53
C LYS A 257 11.38 3.79 19.27
N LYS A 258 11.83 5.04 19.49
CA LYS A 258 13.23 5.44 19.29
C LYS A 258 14.17 4.76 20.28
N THR A 259 13.82 4.70 21.56
CA THR A 259 14.68 4.08 22.58
C THR A 259 14.87 2.59 22.32
N SER A 260 13.77 1.87 22.05
CA SER A 260 13.84 0.44 21.72
C SER A 260 14.64 0.18 20.44
N TYR A 261 14.42 0.97 19.40
CA TYR A 261 15.19 0.89 18.16
C TYR A 261 16.69 1.17 18.37
N GLN A 262 17.03 2.18 19.17
CA GLN A 262 18.42 2.52 19.47
C GLN A 262 19.14 1.36 20.19
N SER A 263 18.48 0.72 21.17
CA SER A 263 19.04 -0.45 21.84
C SER A 263 19.22 -1.65 20.89
N GLN A 264 18.30 -1.86 19.94
CA GLN A 264 18.47 -2.88 18.90
C GLN A 264 19.62 -2.56 17.94
N LEU A 265 19.84 -1.29 17.59
CA LEU A 265 20.97 -0.89 16.75
C LEU A 265 22.31 -1.12 17.44
N GLU A 266 22.39 -0.86 18.74
CA GLU A 266 23.61 -1.03 19.55
C GLU A 266 23.99 -2.50 19.75
N SER A 267 23.02 -3.42 19.70
CA SER A 267 23.28 -4.86 19.79
C SER A 267 23.73 -5.50 18.47
N ILE A 268 23.67 -4.77 17.35
CA ILE A 268 24.11 -5.28 16.05
C ILE A 268 25.64 -5.42 16.04
N LYS A 269 26.10 -6.66 15.98
CA LYS A 269 27.50 -6.99 15.75
C LYS A 269 27.86 -6.68 14.29
N ILE A 270 28.95 -5.94 14.09
CA ILE A 270 29.55 -5.73 12.77
C ILE A 270 30.55 -6.88 12.56
N ASP A 271 30.16 -7.83 11.73
CA ASP A 271 30.96 -8.99 11.32
C ASP A 271 30.92 -9.17 9.79
N ASP A 272 31.68 -10.15 9.28
CA ASP A 272 31.77 -10.38 7.84
C ASP A 272 30.42 -10.71 7.19
N ASN A 273 29.51 -11.34 7.93
CA ASN A 273 28.16 -11.63 7.44
C ASN A 273 27.36 -10.34 7.25
N LEU A 274 27.39 -9.41 8.21
CA LEU A 274 26.76 -8.10 8.06
C LEU A 274 27.33 -7.32 6.87
N LEU A 275 28.67 -7.33 6.70
CA LEU A 275 29.30 -6.62 5.59
C LEU A 275 28.97 -7.27 4.23
N ASN A 276 28.85 -8.59 4.18
CA ASN A 276 28.34 -9.31 3.01
C ASN A 276 26.88 -8.96 2.71
N ASP A 277 26.02 -8.92 3.74
CA ASP A 277 24.62 -8.49 3.59
C ASP A 277 24.55 -7.09 2.96
N VAL A 278 25.38 -6.15 3.45
CA VAL A 278 25.47 -4.78 2.91
C VAL A 278 25.90 -4.80 1.44
N GLU A 279 26.96 -5.55 1.08
CA GLU A 279 27.42 -5.66 -0.30
C GLU A 279 26.32 -6.20 -1.23
N GLN A 280 25.65 -7.26 -0.82
CA GLN A 280 24.52 -7.82 -1.57
C GLN A 280 23.38 -6.82 -1.70
N LYS A 281 23.12 -5.99 -0.68
CA LYS A 281 22.11 -4.93 -0.77
C LYS A 281 22.50 -3.78 -1.69
N VAL A 282 23.79 -3.43 -1.79
CA VAL A 282 24.25 -2.44 -2.79
C VAL A 282 23.92 -2.95 -4.20
N ILE A 283 24.37 -4.17 -4.54
CA ILE A 283 24.12 -4.80 -5.84
C ILE A 283 22.62 -4.89 -6.12
N PHE A 284 21.84 -5.35 -5.13
CA PHE A 284 20.39 -5.42 -5.23
C PHE A 284 19.78 -4.05 -5.57
N ILE A 285 20.13 -2.99 -4.85
CA ILE A 285 19.56 -1.65 -5.09
C ILE A 285 19.88 -1.16 -6.50
N GLU A 286 21.13 -1.32 -6.96
CA GLU A 286 21.56 -0.93 -8.30
C GLU A 286 20.76 -1.68 -9.38
N GLN A 287 20.65 -3.01 -9.26
CA GLN A 287 19.87 -3.82 -10.19
C GLN A 287 18.39 -3.44 -10.23
N GLN A 288 17.81 -3.13 -9.07
CA GLN A 288 16.41 -2.73 -8.95
C GLN A 288 16.17 -1.36 -9.58
N GLU A 289 17.08 -0.41 -9.38
CA GLU A 289 17.01 0.91 -10.01
C GLU A 289 17.12 0.81 -11.54
N GLU A 290 18.08 0.02 -12.06
CA GLU A 290 18.21 -0.23 -13.48
C GLU A 290 16.97 -0.92 -14.07
N ARG A 291 16.35 -1.83 -13.33
CA ARG A 291 15.09 -2.46 -13.75
C ARG A 291 13.93 -1.45 -13.81
N LEU A 292 13.84 -0.51 -12.86
CA LEU A 292 12.86 0.57 -12.92
C LEU A 292 13.07 1.45 -14.16
N LYS A 293 14.32 1.84 -14.45
CA LYS A 293 14.66 2.61 -15.67
C LYS A 293 14.25 1.86 -16.93
N LYS A 294 14.48 0.55 -17.00
CA LYS A 294 14.06 -0.29 -18.15
C LYS A 294 12.55 -0.34 -18.31
N ILE A 295 11.78 -0.42 -17.22
CA ILE A 295 10.30 -0.41 -17.28
C ILE A 295 9.82 0.94 -17.82
N LEU A 296 10.33 2.05 -17.28
CA LEU A 296 9.98 3.38 -17.77
C LEU A 296 10.31 3.55 -19.27
N ALA A 297 11.49 3.11 -19.70
CA ALA A 297 11.89 3.15 -21.11
C ALA A 297 11.02 2.26 -22.00
N HIS A 298 10.62 1.07 -21.51
CA HIS A 298 9.72 0.16 -22.23
C HIS A 298 8.36 0.80 -22.52
N HIS A 299 7.80 1.53 -21.55
CA HIS A 299 6.55 2.29 -21.70
C HIS A 299 6.77 3.69 -22.30
N GLN A 300 7.99 4.01 -22.79
CA GLN A 300 8.33 5.31 -23.40
C GLN A 300 8.12 6.52 -22.47
N ILE A 301 8.22 6.31 -21.16
CA ILE A 301 8.02 7.34 -20.13
C ILE A 301 9.35 8.03 -19.83
N GLN A 302 9.35 9.37 -19.89
CA GLN A 302 10.42 10.21 -19.40
C GLN A 302 10.09 10.72 -17.99
N PRO A 303 10.65 10.11 -16.92
CA PRO A 303 10.34 10.54 -15.57
C PRO A 303 11.10 11.80 -15.16
N LEU A 304 10.57 12.53 -14.18
CA LEU A 304 11.39 13.48 -13.42
C LEU A 304 12.34 12.71 -12.50
N ILE A 305 13.65 12.89 -12.66
CA ILE A 305 14.63 12.37 -11.71
C ILE A 305 14.71 13.28 -10.49
N VAL A 306 14.41 12.71 -9.33
CA VAL A 306 14.56 13.36 -8.02
C VAL A 306 15.65 12.63 -7.25
N VAL A 307 16.55 13.40 -6.64
CA VAL A 307 17.66 12.86 -5.86
C VAL A 307 17.41 13.12 -4.38
N TYR A 308 17.53 12.08 -3.57
CA TYR A 308 17.38 12.15 -2.12
C TYR A 308 18.28 13.20 -1.45
N GLU A 309 19.56 13.25 -1.82
CA GLU A 309 20.51 14.20 -1.26
C GLU A 309 20.12 15.65 -1.58
N ASP A 310 19.60 15.91 -2.78
CA ASP A 310 19.16 17.26 -3.19
C ASP A 310 17.86 17.65 -2.44
N LEU A 311 17.00 16.68 -2.08
CA LEU A 311 15.84 16.91 -1.19
C LEU A 311 16.26 17.31 0.23
N LEU A 312 17.35 16.72 0.74
CA LEU A 312 17.87 17.05 2.06
C LEU A 312 18.54 18.43 2.10
N ASP A 313 19.17 18.83 1.01
CA ASP A 313 19.86 20.11 0.89
C ASP A 313 18.87 21.28 0.78
N ASN A 314 17.86 21.16 -0.09
CA ASN A 314 16.85 22.20 -0.28
C ASN A 314 15.48 21.62 -0.65
N ALA A 315 14.76 21.14 0.35
CA ALA A 315 13.42 20.58 0.16
C ALA A 315 12.44 21.54 -0.56
N PRO A 316 12.29 22.83 -0.17
CA PRO A 316 11.38 23.74 -0.87
C PRO A 316 11.69 23.90 -2.36
N ALA A 317 12.97 24.00 -2.75
CA ALA A 317 13.34 24.12 -4.16
C ALA A 317 13.02 22.84 -4.95
N GLN A 318 13.28 21.66 -4.37
CA GLN A 318 12.95 20.39 -5.03
C GLN A 318 11.44 20.16 -5.14
N ILE A 319 10.66 20.56 -4.13
CA ILE A 319 9.20 20.47 -4.18
C ILE A 319 8.64 21.41 -5.24
N ASN A 320 9.11 22.65 -5.34
CA ASN A 320 8.73 23.55 -6.44
C ASN A 320 9.01 22.94 -7.82
N ARG A 321 10.22 22.38 -8.02
CA ARG A 321 10.59 21.69 -9.26
C ARG A 321 9.65 20.52 -9.60
N ILE A 322 9.19 19.78 -8.58
CA ILE A 322 8.22 18.70 -8.77
C ILE A 322 6.84 19.27 -9.15
N LEU A 323 6.35 20.30 -8.46
CA LEU A 323 5.06 20.93 -8.78
C LEU A 323 5.06 21.49 -10.21
N ASP A 324 6.16 22.11 -10.64
CA ASP A 324 6.34 22.63 -12.00
C ASP A 324 6.31 21.52 -13.04
N PHE A 325 7.03 20.42 -12.80
CA PHE A 325 6.99 19.23 -13.66
C PHE A 325 5.60 18.65 -13.79
N LEU A 326 4.90 18.52 -12.65
CA LEU A 326 3.53 18.01 -12.57
C LEU A 326 2.49 18.99 -13.16
N ALA A 327 2.89 20.22 -13.52
CA ALA A 327 2.01 21.30 -13.95
C ALA A 327 0.91 21.64 -12.93
N ILE A 328 1.22 21.54 -11.63
CA ILE A 328 0.30 21.89 -10.54
C ILE A 328 0.33 23.41 -10.33
N PRO A 329 -0.77 24.14 -10.58
CA PRO A 329 -0.79 25.58 -10.39
C PRO A 329 -0.70 25.92 -8.90
N GLN A 330 0.21 26.83 -8.56
CA GLN A 330 0.34 27.37 -7.21
C GLN A 330 -0.61 28.58 -7.06
N PRO A 331 -1.54 28.58 -6.08
CA PRO A 331 -2.39 29.74 -5.83
C PRO A 331 -1.56 31.01 -5.54
N GLU A 332 -2.05 32.20 -5.93
CA GLU A 332 -1.30 33.47 -5.81
C GLU A 332 -0.83 33.82 -4.38
N GLN A 333 -1.49 33.27 -3.35
CA GLN A 333 -1.16 33.46 -1.93
C GLN A 333 -0.66 32.17 -1.25
N TYR A 334 -0.29 31.15 -2.02
CA TYR A 334 0.16 29.88 -1.49
C TYR A 334 1.57 30.02 -0.91
N LEU A 335 1.64 30.08 0.42
CA LEU A 335 2.89 29.94 1.14
C LEU A 335 3.19 28.45 1.27
N MET A 336 4.09 27.95 0.42
CA MET A 336 4.51 26.56 0.45
C MET A 336 5.05 26.19 1.84
N GLN A 337 4.29 25.35 2.54
CA GLN A 337 4.75 24.73 3.77
C GLN A 337 5.28 23.35 3.40
N VAL A 338 6.59 23.16 3.57
CA VAL A 338 7.19 21.85 3.39
C VAL A 338 7.65 21.36 4.75
N THR A 339 6.94 20.38 5.28
CA THR A 339 7.25 19.79 6.59
C THR A 339 7.23 18.28 6.50
N SER A 340 7.96 17.63 7.40
CA SER A 340 7.97 16.17 7.46
C SER A 340 8.19 15.72 8.89
N GLY A 341 7.40 14.74 9.34
CA GLY A 341 7.60 14.08 10.62
C GLY A 341 8.79 13.12 10.61
N ILE A 342 9.27 12.71 9.44
CA ILE A 342 10.43 11.84 9.29
C ILE A 342 11.71 12.58 9.67
N LYS A 343 12.35 12.14 10.75
CA LYS A 343 13.69 12.60 11.14
C LYS A 343 14.74 11.64 10.61
N ARG A 344 15.74 12.17 9.90
CA ARG A 344 16.99 11.44 9.63
C ARG A 344 17.74 11.34 10.96
N MET A 345 17.95 10.12 11.46
CA MET A 345 18.88 9.90 12.57
C MET A 345 20.20 9.40 11.99
N PRO A 346 21.28 10.19 12.06
CA PRO A 346 22.63 9.66 11.90
C PRO A 346 22.82 8.62 13.00
N SER A 347 23.02 7.36 12.63
CA SER A 347 23.35 6.32 13.60
C SER A 347 24.87 6.15 13.62
N THR A 348 25.44 6.15 14.82
CA THR A 348 26.87 5.86 15.03
C THR A 348 27.24 4.48 14.48
N ILE A 349 26.30 3.53 14.51
CA ILE A 349 26.46 2.20 13.90
C ILE A 349 26.59 2.28 12.37
N SER A 350 25.82 3.12 11.68
CA SER A 350 25.95 3.26 10.22
C SER A 350 27.33 3.78 9.83
N GLN A 351 27.87 4.76 10.57
CA GLN A 351 29.23 5.26 10.33
C GLN A 351 30.30 4.18 10.57
N LYS A 352 30.16 3.39 11.64
CA LYS A 352 31.05 2.26 11.92
C LYS A 352 31.00 1.20 10.80
N ILE A 353 29.80 0.87 10.30
CA ILE A 353 29.64 -0.09 9.19
C ILE A 353 30.29 0.46 7.91
N ILE A 354 30.09 1.74 7.57
CA ILE A 354 30.72 2.37 6.40
C ILE A 354 32.24 2.24 6.50
N ARG A 355 32.83 2.58 7.65
CA ARG A 355 34.27 2.52 7.87
C ARG A 355 34.80 1.09 7.68
N GLN A 356 34.21 0.10 8.35
CA GLN A 356 34.67 -1.29 8.25
C GLN A 356 34.46 -1.87 6.85
N TYR A 357 33.38 -1.49 6.17
CA TYR A 357 33.11 -1.87 4.78
C TYR A 357 34.21 -1.35 3.83
N GLN A 358 34.61 -0.08 3.99
CA GLN A 358 35.65 0.55 3.19
C GLN A 358 37.05 -0.02 3.50
N GLU A 359 37.36 -0.28 4.77
CA GLU A 359 38.59 -0.96 5.19
C GLU A 359 38.68 -2.35 4.54
N ARG A 360 37.58 -3.14 4.56
CA ARG A 360 37.52 -4.46 3.92
C ARG A 360 37.76 -4.38 2.40
N LYS A 361 37.11 -3.45 1.71
CA LYS A 361 37.30 -3.31 0.25
C LYS A 361 38.73 -2.92 -0.12
N SER A 362 39.39 -2.13 0.72
CA SER A 362 40.78 -1.71 0.51
C SER A 362 41.81 -2.81 0.76
N MET A 363 41.43 -3.90 1.44
CA MET A 363 42.29 -5.07 1.67
C MET A 363 42.16 -6.17 0.59
N VAL A 364 41.11 -6.10 -0.23
CA VAL A 364 40.80 -7.07 -1.30
C VAL A 364 41.24 -6.56 -2.68
N HIS A 365 41.79 -5.35 -2.75
CA HIS A 365 42.49 -4.78 -3.92
C HIS A 365 43.94 -4.53 -3.53
#